data_AF-A0A2T8F4P9-F1
#
_entry.id   AF-A0A2T8F4P9-F1
#
_cell.length_a   1.000
_cell.length_b   1.000
_cell.length_c   1.000
_cell.angle_alpha   90.00
_cell.angle_beta   90.00
_cell.angle_gamma   90.00
#
_symmetry.space_group_name_H-M   'P 1'
#
loop_
_entity.id
_entity.type
_entity.pdbx_description
1 polymer ?
#
loop_
_entity_poly.entity_id
_entity_poly.type
_entity_poly.pdbx_seq_one_letter_code
_entity_poly.pdbx_strand_id
1 'polypeptide(L)'
;MLRSRIHILALVGILVGALLGLPSAAAGQADDATTNLAARVVQGRQVFVLISTDPSDAGAGRIVAFGPIHAIGHDTVLGPRRDRFEFPDGNLIIRHRPVRTPVERFDPVTCYFKFVEVGRWRVTRGTGDYVDAAGRGRYRVVGEGIGRKDAQGQCSENRRPLEFYVKVRAVGRLRY
;
A
#
# COMPACT_ATOMS: atom_id res chain seq x y z
N MET A 1 16.82 -6.49 34.81
CA MET A 1 15.70 -6.47 35.79
C MET A 1 16.09 -5.54 36.93
N LEU A 2 15.52 -4.33 36.97
CA LEU A 2 15.68 -3.42 38.10
C LEU A 2 14.27 -2.98 38.50
N ARG A 3 13.81 -3.51 39.64
CA ARG A 3 12.53 -3.20 40.27
C ARG A 3 12.63 -1.81 40.90
N SER A 4 11.85 -0.85 40.42
CA SER A 4 11.56 0.38 41.17
C SER A 4 10.29 0.16 41.99
N ARG A 5 10.42 0.39 43.30
CA ARG A 5 9.36 0.33 44.31
C ARG A 5 9.06 1.76 44.77
N ILE A 6 7.87 1.92 45.38
CA ILE A 6 7.46 3.01 46.29
C ILE A 6 6.97 4.26 45.52
N HIS A 7 5.72 4.75 45.65
CA HIS A 7 5.10 5.24 46.87
C HIS A 7 3.61 4.90 47.04
N ILE A 8 3.31 4.49 48.27
CA ILE A 8 2.00 4.33 48.90
C ILE A 8 1.51 5.73 49.28
N LEU A 9 0.28 6.08 48.91
CA LEU A 9 -0.52 7.08 49.61
C LEU A 9 -1.88 6.46 49.89
N ALA A 10 -2.08 6.13 51.16
CA ALA A 10 -3.33 5.67 51.74
C ALA A 10 -4.28 6.86 51.91
N LEU A 11 -5.55 6.66 51.54
CA LEU A 11 -6.66 7.48 52.03
C LEU A 11 -7.76 6.55 52.50
N VAL A 12 -7.85 6.46 53.82
CA VAL A 12 -8.92 5.81 54.58
C VAL A 12 -10.08 6.80 54.65
N GLY A 13 -11.24 6.40 54.15
CA GLY A 13 -12.52 7.09 54.36
C GLY A 13 -13.57 6.05 54.75
N ILE A 14 -13.72 5.83 56.05
CA ILE A 14 -14.78 5.00 56.63
C ILE A 14 -16.06 5.82 56.67
N LEU A 15 -17.14 5.32 56.06
CA LEU A 15 -18.49 5.64 56.50
C LEU A 15 -19.37 4.39 56.41
N VAL A 16 -19.70 3.90 57.59
CA VAL A 16 -20.66 2.83 57.86
C VAL A 16 -22.06 3.41 57.70
N GLY A 17 -22.89 2.73 56.91
CA GLY A 17 -24.32 2.98 56.81
C GLY A 17 -25.03 1.67 56.45
N ALA A 18 -25.33 0.86 57.47
CA ALA A 18 -26.14 -0.34 57.34
C ALA A 18 -27.62 0.05 57.44
N LEU A 19 -28.42 -0.22 56.40
CA LEU A 19 -29.87 -0.33 56.50
C LEU A 19 -30.35 -1.46 55.57
N LEU A 20 -31.10 -2.38 56.18
CA LEU A 20 -31.63 -3.63 55.65
C LEU A 20 -32.80 -3.36 54.68
N GLY A 21 -32.81 -4.07 53.54
CA GLY A 21 -33.93 -4.10 52.59
C GLY A 21 -33.85 -5.35 51.69
N LEU A 22 -34.97 -6.04 51.58
CA LEU A 22 -35.21 -7.42 51.09
C LEU A 22 -34.83 -7.71 49.61
N PRO A 23 -34.64 -8.99 49.23
CA PRO A 23 -34.20 -9.39 47.90
C PRO A 23 -35.37 -9.33 46.90
N SER A 24 -35.23 -8.53 45.85
CA SER A 24 -36.03 -8.68 44.63
C SER A 24 -35.12 -9.15 43.53
N ALA A 25 -35.24 -10.44 43.19
CA ALA A 25 -34.71 -11.00 41.96
C ALA A 25 -35.39 -10.30 40.77
N ALA A 26 -34.70 -9.31 40.20
CA ALA A 26 -34.98 -8.82 38.86
C ALA A 26 -33.85 -9.33 37.97
N ALA A 27 -34.26 -10.07 36.94
CA ALA A 27 -33.44 -10.79 36.00
C ALA A 27 -32.26 -9.95 35.49
N GLY A 28 -31.09 -10.60 35.44
CA GLY A 28 -29.95 -10.10 34.70
C GLY A 28 -30.35 -9.86 33.25
N GLN A 29 -30.53 -8.60 32.90
CA GLN A 29 -30.08 -8.12 31.62
C GLN A 29 -28.61 -7.74 31.84
N ALA A 30 -27.76 -8.76 31.78
CA ALA A 30 -26.44 -8.53 31.25
C ALA A 30 -26.70 -7.91 29.87
N ASP A 31 -26.45 -6.62 29.74
CA ASP A 31 -26.13 -6.04 28.45
C ASP A 31 -24.91 -6.79 27.97
N ASP A 32 -25.15 -7.91 27.31
CA ASP A 32 -24.21 -8.57 26.43
C ASP A 32 -24.14 -7.71 25.15
N ALA A 33 -23.80 -6.44 25.34
CA ALA A 33 -23.07 -5.68 24.37
C ALA A 33 -21.61 -6.18 24.40
N THR A 34 -21.42 -7.49 24.21
CA THR A 34 -20.37 -7.93 23.32
C THR A 34 -20.70 -7.30 21.97
N THR A 35 -20.31 -6.03 21.82
CA THR A 35 -20.02 -5.47 20.53
C THR A 35 -18.99 -6.41 19.92
N ASN A 36 -19.48 -7.39 19.15
CA ASN A 36 -18.78 -7.87 17.98
C ASN A 36 -18.55 -6.62 17.14
N LEU A 37 -17.49 -5.87 17.48
CA LEU A 37 -16.76 -5.04 16.55
C LEU A 37 -16.16 -6.03 15.55
N ALA A 38 -17.02 -6.67 14.76
CA ALA A 38 -16.61 -7.36 13.57
C ALA A 38 -15.89 -6.29 12.77
N ALA A 39 -14.56 -6.40 12.71
CA ALA A 39 -13.73 -5.48 11.97
C ALA A 39 -14.38 -5.31 10.59
N ARG A 40 -14.74 -4.07 10.25
CA ARG A 40 -15.45 -3.80 9.01
C ARG A 40 -14.48 -4.08 7.87
N VAL A 41 -14.62 -5.26 7.26
CA VAL A 41 -13.82 -5.64 6.09
C VAL A 41 -14.19 -4.70 4.94
N VAL A 42 -13.25 -3.82 4.58
CA VAL A 42 -13.38 -2.95 3.41
C VAL A 42 -12.95 -3.77 2.21
N GLN A 43 -13.83 -3.94 1.22
CA GLN A 43 -13.50 -4.72 0.04
C GLN A 43 -14.15 -4.17 -1.23
N GLY A 44 -13.51 -4.40 -2.36
CA GLY A 44 -14.04 -3.90 -3.62
C GLY A 44 -13.07 -3.97 -4.78
N ARG A 45 -13.49 -3.33 -5.88
CA ARG A 45 -12.63 -3.10 -7.03
C ARG A 45 -11.64 -1.99 -6.69
N GLN A 46 -10.36 -2.29 -6.81
CA GLN A 46 -9.27 -1.35 -6.59
C GLN A 46 -8.62 -0.97 -7.93
N VAL A 47 -8.31 0.30 -8.09
CA VAL A 47 -7.51 0.84 -9.19
C VAL A 47 -6.32 1.59 -8.60
N PHE A 48 -5.13 1.39 -9.17
CA PHE A 48 -3.96 2.20 -8.92
C PHE A 48 -3.46 2.82 -10.23
N VAL A 49 -3.06 4.08 -10.20
CA VAL A 49 -2.52 4.82 -11.34
C VAL A 49 -1.24 5.54 -10.92
N LEU A 50 -0.17 5.34 -11.69
CA LEU A 50 1.06 6.11 -11.59
C LEU A 50 1.36 6.73 -12.94
N ILE A 51 1.76 7.99 -12.94
CA ILE A 51 2.27 8.71 -14.10
C ILE A 51 3.56 9.38 -13.66
N SER A 52 4.65 9.16 -14.39
CA SER A 52 5.94 9.76 -14.09
C SER A 52 6.66 10.14 -15.38
N THR A 53 7.44 11.21 -15.30
CA THR A 53 8.43 11.61 -16.31
C THR A 53 9.86 11.47 -15.78
N ASP A 54 10.04 10.99 -14.55
CA ASP A 54 11.35 10.73 -13.98
C ASP A 54 11.87 9.36 -14.48
N PRO A 55 13.00 9.34 -15.21
CA PRO A 55 13.59 8.11 -15.72
C PRO A 55 14.40 7.33 -14.69
N SER A 56 14.43 7.71 -13.40
CA SER A 56 15.14 6.93 -12.38
C SER A 56 14.61 5.49 -12.37
N ASP A 57 15.48 4.55 -12.77
CA ASP A 57 15.41 3.10 -13.08
C ASP A 57 14.13 2.26 -12.94
N ALA A 58 13.03 2.67 -12.31
CA ALA A 58 11.73 1.98 -12.35
C ALA A 58 10.57 2.81 -11.76
N GLY A 59 10.72 4.13 -11.57
CA GLY A 59 9.63 5.02 -11.15
C GLY A 59 9.23 4.89 -9.67
N ALA A 60 10.03 5.47 -8.78
CA ALA A 60 9.50 5.96 -7.51
C ALA A 60 8.74 7.26 -7.79
N GLY A 61 7.49 7.39 -7.32
CA GLY A 61 6.63 8.49 -7.75
C GLY A 61 5.29 8.56 -7.05
N ARG A 62 4.43 9.49 -7.48
CA ARG A 62 3.08 9.61 -6.92
C ARG A 62 2.18 8.52 -7.51
N ILE A 63 1.47 7.83 -6.63
CA ILE A 63 0.47 6.83 -7.01
C ILE A 63 -0.90 7.26 -6.50
N VAL A 64 -1.93 7.14 -7.33
CA VAL A 64 -3.31 7.45 -6.97
C VAL A 64 -4.11 6.17 -6.90
N ALA A 65 -4.83 5.98 -5.81
CA ALA A 65 -5.68 4.82 -5.55
C ALA A 65 -7.16 5.20 -5.60
N PHE A 66 -7.98 4.35 -6.24
CA PHE A 66 -9.44 4.47 -6.27
C PHE A 66 -10.09 3.14 -5.89
N GLY A 67 -11.01 3.15 -4.93
CA GLY A 67 -11.72 1.95 -4.47
C GLY A 67 -11.63 1.82 -2.94
N PRO A 68 -11.44 0.60 -2.41
CA PRO A 68 -11.18 0.38 -0.98
C PRO A 68 -10.11 1.30 -0.40
N ILE A 69 -8.99 1.47 -1.09
CA ILE A 69 -8.04 2.56 -0.82
C ILE A 69 -8.39 3.71 -1.77
N HIS A 70 -8.67 4.88 -1.20
CA HIS A 70 -9.03 6.10 -1.91
C HIS A 70 -8.12 7.26 -1.44
N ALA A 71 -6.88 7.27 -1.93
CA ALA A 71 -5.87 8.21 -1.48
C ALA A 71 -4.79 8.44 -2.55
N ILE A 72 -4.02 9.51 -2.37
CA ILE A 72 -2.75 9.70 -3.07
C ILE A 72 -1.64 9.20 -2.15
N GLY A 73 -0.75 8.38 -2.70
CA GLY A 73 0.39 7.82 -2.02
C GLY A 73 1.71 8.07 -2.76
N HIS A 74 2.73 7.34 -2.33
CA HIS A 74 4.03 7.26 -2.96
C HIS A 74 4.36 5.80 -3.30
N ASP A 75 4.90 5.57 -4.48
CA ASP A 75 5.44 4.29 -4.90
C ASP A 75 6.96 4.30 -4.71
N THR A 76 7.50 3.25 -4.08
CA THR A 76 8.93 2.97 -4.00
C THR A 76 9.22 1.59 -4.57
N VAL A 77 10.07 1.54 -5.58
CA VAL A 77 10.53 0.27 -6.15
C VAL A 77 11.51 -0.39 -5.19
N LEU A 78 11.19 -1.60 -4.75
CA LEU A 78 12.01 -2.41 -3.83
C LEU A 78 12.85 -3.47 -4.56
N GLY A 79 12.74 -3.57 -5.87
CA GLY A 79 13.43 -4.52 -6.74
C GLY A 79 12.60 -4.84 -7.99
N PRO A 80 13.06 -5.77 -8.84
CA PRO A 80 12.51 -5.96 -10.19
C PRO A 80 11.07 -6.49 -10.25
N ARG A 81 10.50 -6.91 -9.12
CA ARG A 81 9.16 -7.51 -9.02
C ARG A 81 8.42 -7.07 -7.77
N ARG A 82 8.87 -6.03 -7.09
CA ARG A 82 8.34 -5.64 -5.79
C ARG A 82 8.33 -4.13 -5.63
N ASP A 83 7.20 -3.64 -5.18
CA ASP A 83 6.98 -2.22 -4.92
C ASP A 83 6.39 -2.04 -3.53
N ARG A 84 6.58 -0.86 -2.98
CA ARG A 84 5.88 -0.39 -1.78
C ARG A 84 5.03 0.81 -2.13
N PHE A 85 3.72 0.66 -1.95
CA PHE A 85 2.80 1.77 -2.04
C PHE A 85 2.55 2.30 -0.63
N GLU A 86 2.96 3.52 -0.35
CA GLU A 86 2.79 4.21 0.93
C GLU A 86 1.64 5.20 0.81
N PHE A 87 0.59 5.01 1.62
CA PHE A 87 -0.57 5.90 1.72
C PHE A 87 -0.66 6.47 3.15
N PRO A 88 -1.52 7.46 3.42
CA PRO A 88 -1.65 8.05 4.75
C PRO A 88 -1.93 7.04 5.88
N ASP A 89 -2.76 6.02 5.62
CA ASP A 89 -3.21 5.08 6.68
C ASP A 89 -2.35 3.80 6.77
N GLY A 90 -1.31 3.71 5.94
CA GLY A 90 -0.42 2.55 5.92
C GLY A 90 0.20 2.28 4.56
N ASN A 91 0.95 1.19 4.45
CA ASN A 91 1.57 0.77 3.20
C ASN A 91 1.16 -0.63 2.76
N LEU A 92 1.33 -0.89 1.46
CA LEU A 92 1.19 -2.20 0.83
C LEU A 92 2.50 -2.60 0.17
N ILE A 93 2.93 -3.85 0.36
CA ILE A 93 3.98 -4.47 -0.45
C ILE A 93 3.31 -5.22 -1.60
N ILE A 94 3.54 -4.74 -2.81
CA ILE A 94 3.01 -5.32 -4.04
C ILE A 94 4.07 -6.24 -4.65
N ARG A 95 3.64 -7.41 -5.11
CA ARG A 95 4.46 -8.29 -5.94
C ARG A 95 3.95 -8.32 -7.38
N HIS A 96 4.85 -7.91 -8.25
CA HIS A 96 4.91 -7.93 -9.69
C HIS A 96 5.06 -9.26 -10.43
N ARG A 97 4.45 -9.47 -11.60
CA ARG A 97 5.05 -10.28 -12.67
C ARG A 97 4.46 -9.97 -14.05
N PRO A 98 5.29 -9.86 -15.10
CA PRO A 98 4.81 -9.83 -16.48
C PRO A 98 4.07 -11.13 -16.82
N VAL A 99 3.02 -11.06 -17.66
CA VAL A 99 2.35 -12.27 -18.20
C VAL A 99 2.90 -12.70 -19.55
N ARG A 100 3.65 -11.82 -20.23
CA ARG A 100 4.34 -12.04 -21.51
C ARG A 100 5.62 -11.22 -21.48
N THR A 101 6.54 -11.53 -22.40
CA THR A 101 7.67 -10.64 -22.70
C THR A 101 7.12 -9.25 -23.05
N PRO A 102 7.70 -8.17 -22.50
CA PRO A 102 7.34 -6.81 -22.89
C PRO A 102 7.44 -6.64 -24.41
N VAL A 103 6.52 -5.86 -24.98
CA VAL A 103 6.61 -5.47 -26.38
C VAL A 103 7.42 -4.18 -26.42
N GLU A 104 8.57 -4.23 -27.07
CA GLU A 104 9.51 -3.11 -27.16
C GLU A 104 9.73 -2.71 -28.62
N ARG A 105 9.81 -1.40 -28.86
CA ARG A 105 10.25 -0.82 -30.13
C ARG A 105 11.41 0.10 -29.84
N PHE A 106 12.45 0.00 -30.64
CA PHE A 106 13.67 0.78 -30.48
C PHE A 106 14.19 1.21 -31.85
N ASP A 107 14.52 2.49 -31.97
CA ASP A 107 15.21 3.07 -33.12
C ASP A 107 16.65 3.42 -32.71
N PRO A 108 17.66 2.71 -33.24
CA PRO A 108 19.07 2.93 -32.88
C PRO A 108 19.66 4.23 -33.45
N VAL A 109 18.99 4.87 -34.42
CA VAL A 109 19.47 6.14 -35.00
C VAL A 109 19.04 7.32 -34.14
N THR A 110 17.76 7.33 -33.74
CA THR A 110 17.17 8.42 -32.93
C THR A 110 17.22 8.16 -31.43
N CYS A 111 17.58 6.94 -31.01
CA CYS A 111 17.49 6.45 -29.64
C CYS A 111 16.07 6.51 -29.04
N TYR A 112 15.05 6.59 -29.89
CA TYR A 112 13.67 6.51 -29.45
C TYR A 112 13.33 5.08 -29.02
N PHE A 113 12.68 4.94 -27.87
CA PHE A 113 12.18 3.66 -27.38
C PHE A 113 10.74 3.77 -26.90
N LYS A 114 10.02 2.65 -27.02
CA LYS A 114 8.67 2.48 -26.50
C LYS A 114 8.49 1.06 -26.00
N PHE A 115 7.92 0.90 -24.81
CA PHE A 115 7.63 -0.40 -24.25
C PHE A 115 6.20 -0.48 -23.71
N VAL A 116 5.62 -1.68 -23.82
CA VAL A 116 4.34 -2.03 -23.21
C VAL A 116 4.51 -3.32 -22.45
N GLU A 117 4.24 -3.27 -21.16
CA GLU A 117 4.19 -4.44 -20.30
C GLU A 117 2.77 -4.69 -19.82
N VAL A 118 2.35 -5.95 -19.80
CA VAL A 118 1.11 -6.37 -19.15
C VAL A 118 1.48 -7.48 -18.17
N GLY A 119 0.89 -7.42 -16.97
CA GLY A 119 1.21 -8.38 -15.94
C GLY A 119 0.12 -8.57 -14.89
N ARG A 120 0.49 -9.28 -13.83
CA ARG A 120 -0.33 -9.53 -12.64
C ARG A 120 0.37 -8.97 -11.42
N TRP A 121 -0.43 -8.43 -10.51
CA TRP A 121 0.04 -7.97 -9.21
C TRP A 121 -0.71 -8.67 -8.08
N ARG A 122 -0.11 -8.74 -6.89
CA ARG A 122 -0.77 -9.14 -5.65
C ARG A 122 -0.22 -8.39 -4.45
N VAL A 123 -1.05 -8.16 -3.45
CA VAL A 123 -0.59 -7.72 -2.12
C VAL A 123 0.11 -8.89 -1.44
N THR A 124 1.23 -8.61 -0.78
CA THR A 124 2.00 -9.63 -0.04
C THR A 124 2.18 -9.28 1.43
N ARG A 125 2.02 -8.02 1.79
CA ARG A 125 2.03 -7.52 3.16
C ARG A 125 1.37 -6.14 3.16
N GLY A 126 0.75 -5.75 4.27
CA GLY A 126 0.45 -4.35 4.54
C GLY A 126 0.80 -3.96 5.97
N THR A 127 0.53 -2.70 6.32
CA THR A 127 0.77 -2.11 7.64
C THR A 127 -0.34 -1.09 7.93
N GLY A 128 -0.41 -0.61 9.17
CA GLY A 128 -1.48 0.30 9.61
C GLY A 128 -2.84 -0.34 9.40
N ASP A 129 -3.77 0.41 8.83
CA ASP A 129 -5.13 -0.07 8.53
C ASP A 129 -5.14 -1.19 7.48
N TYR A 130 -4.02 -1.40 6.77
CA TYR A 130 -3.90 -2.40 5.72
C TYR A 130 -3.15 -3.67 6.17
N VAL A 131 -2.97 -3.89 7.47
CA VAL A 131 -2.16 -5.02 7.99
C VAL A 131 -2.62 -6.38 7.46
N ASP A 132 -3.93 -6.59 7.33
CA ASP A 132 -4.55 -7.82 6.83
C ASP A 132 -4.93 -7.73 5.34
N ALA A 133 -4.37 -6.75 4.62
CA ALA A 133 -4.73 -6.50 3.24
C ALA A 133 -4.39 -7.68 2.33
N ALA A 134 -5.39 -8.09 1.55
CA ALA A 134 -5.26 -9.11 0.53
C ALA A 134 -5.86 -8.60 -0.78
N GLY A 135 -5.12 -8.75 -1.87
CA GLY A 135 -5.58 -8.28 -3.17
C GLY A 135 -4.77 -8.83 -4.31
N ARG A 136 -5.37 -8.84 -5.50
CA ARG A 136 -4.70 -9.21 -6.74
C ARG A 136 -5.41 -8.63 -7.94
N GLY A 137 -4.67 -8.50 -9.02
CA GLY A 137 -5.21 -7.98 -10.26
C GLY A 137 -4.25 -8.07 -11.42
N ARG A 138 -4.52 -7.23 -12.42
CA ARG A 138 -3.69 -7.05 -13.61
C ARG A 138 -3.19 -5.62 -13.66
N TYR A 139 -2.03 -5.44 -14.27
CA TYR A 139 -1.52 -4.11 -14.58
C TYR A 139 -1.14 -4.03 -16.05
N ARG A 140 -1.10 -2.79 -16.52
CA ARG A 140 -0.52 -2.42 -17.81
C ARG A 140 0.41 -1.23 -17.59
N VAL A 141 1.62 -1.34 -18.11
CA VAL A 141 2.60 -0.26 -18.19
C VAL A 141 2.73 0.14 -19.66
N VAL A 142 2.80 1.44 -19.90
CA VAL A 142 3.30 2.01 -21.14
C VAL A 142 4.40 2.96 -20.77
N GLY A 143 5.56 2.83 -21.41
CA GLY A 143 6.58 3.84 -21.34
C GLY A 143 7.16 4.15 -22.70
N GLU A 144 7.67 5.36 -22.84
CA GLU A 144 8.42 5.80 -24.01
C GLU A 144 9.40 6.89 -23.62
N GLY A 145 10.43 7.06 -24.43
CA GLY A 145 11.46 8.04 -24.15
C GLY A 145 12.47 8.14 -25.28
N ILE A 146 13.44 9.03 -25.05
CA ILE A 146 14.55 9.27 -25.98
C ILE A 146 15.84 9.06 -25.20
N GLY A 147 16.60 8.03 -25.56
CA GLY A 147 17.89 7.71 -24.96
C GLY A 147 18.97 8.75 -25.30
N ARG A 148 20.08 8.71 -24.56
CA ARG A 148 21.28 9.52 -24.89
C ARG A 148 22.22 8.72 -25.77
N LYS A 149 22.92 9.42 -26.66
CA LYS A 149 24.08 8.84 -27.35
C LYS A 149 25.31 8.83 -26.44
N ASP A 150 26.17 7.84 -26.60
CA ASP A 150 27.51 7.77 -26.03
C ASP A 150 28.52 8.58 -26.88
N ALA A 151 29.79 8.52 -26.49
CA ALA A 151 30.86 9.23 -27.19
C ALA A 151 31.12 8.69 -28.61
N GLN A 152 30.67 7.47 -28.91
CA GLN A 152 30.77 6.80 -30.20
C GLN A 152 29.53 7.02 -31.07
N GLY A 153 28.57 7.81 -30.60
CA GLY A 153 27.32 8.10 -31.30
C GLY A 153 26.29 6.97 -31.24
N GLN A 154 26.50 5.94 -30.42
CA GLN A 154 25.57 4.83 -30.21
C GLN A 154 24.61 5.16 -29.06
N CYS A 155 23.41 4.60 -29.09
CA CYS A 155 22.47 4.77 -27.99
C CYS A 155 22.98 4.07 -26.72
N SER A 156 22.95 4.78 -25.60
CA SER A 156 23.43 4.30 -24.31
C SER A 156 22.27 3.96 -23.40
N GLU A 157 22.18 2.70 -22.99
CA GLU A 157 21.19 2.21 -22.01
C GLU A 157 21.61 2.52 -20.56
N ASN A 158 22.89 2.78 -20.32
CA ASN A 158 23.45 3.05 -18.99
C ASN A 158 23.38 4.53 -18.60
N ARG A 159 22.73 5.36 -19.41
CA ARG A 159 22.57 6.79 -19.17
C ARG A 159 21.09 7.11 -19.07
N ARG A 160 20.77 8.03 -18.15
CA ARG A 160 19.40 8.57 -18.06
C ARG A 160 18.97 9.11 -19.43
N PRO A 161 17.79 8.73 -19.93
CA PRO A 161 17.13 9.31 -21.08
C PRO A 161 17.14 10.85 -21.06
N LEU A 162 17.10 11.44 -22.25
CA LEU A 162 16.81 12.86 -22.45
C LEU A 162 15.39 13.18 -22.02
N GLU A 163 14.46 12.34 -22.47
CA GLU A 163 13.03 12.44 -22.21
C GLU A 163 12.49 11.08 -21.81
N PHE A 164 11.52 11.08 -20.92
CA PHE A 164 10.89 9.86 -20.44
C PHE A 164 9.45 10.11 -20.01
N TYR A 165 8.61 9.12 -20.28
CA TYR A 165 7.25 9.05 -19.81
C TYR A 165 6.93 7.60 -19.45
N VAL A 166 6.27 7.39 -18.32
CA VAL A 166 5.68 6.12 -17.96
C VAL A 166 4.29 6.31 -17.36
N LYS A 167 3.38 5.41 -17.74
CA LYS A 167 2.06 5.28 -17.14
C LYS A 167 1.81 3.84 -16.74
N VAL A 168 1.55 3.65 -15.46
CA VAL A 168 1.10 2.38 -14.90
C VAL A 168 -0.38 2.49 -14.57
N ARG A 169 -1.14 1.47 -14.96
CA ARG A 169 -2.51 1.29 -14.51
C ARG A 169 -2.71 -0.13 -14.02
N ALA A 170 -3.00 -0.29 -12.74
CA ALA A 170 -3.31 -1.56 -12.11
C ALA A 170 -4.78 -1.61 -11.70
N VAL A 171 -5.45 -2.73 -11.98
CA VAL A 171 -6.86 -2.95 -11.61
C VAL A 171 -7.02 -4.34 -11.03
N GLY A 172 -7.77 -4.46 -9.94
CA GLY A 172 -8.02 -5.74 -9.29
C GLY A 172 -9.08 -5.68 -8.21
N ARG A 173 -9.07 -6.68 -7.34
CA ARG A 173 -9.83 -6.70 -6.09
C ARG A 173 -8.88 -6.50 -4.91
N LEU A 174 -9.31 -5.75 -3.93
CA LEU A 174 -8.61 -5.54 -2.66
C LEU A 174 -9.62 -5.72 -1.52
N ARG A 175 -9.15 -6.30 -0.42
CA ARG A 175 -9.79 -6.25 0.88
C ARG A 175 -8.76 -5.92 1.96
N TYR A 176 -9.19 -5.27 3.03
CA TYR A 176 -8.45 -5.11 4.29
C TYR A 176 -9.43 -4.91 5.45
#